data_AF-A0A1B7N6I4-F1
#
_entry.id   AF-A0A1B7N6I4-F1
#
_cell.length_a   1.000
_cell.length_b   1.000
_cell.length_c   1.000
_cell.angle_alpha   90.00
_cell.angle_beta   90.00
_cell.angle_gamma   90.00
#
_symmetry.space_group_name_H-M   'P 1'
#
loop_
_entity.id
_entity.type
_entity.pdbx_description
1 polymer ?
#
loop_
_entity_poly.entity_id
_entity_poly.type
_entity_poly.pdbx_seq_one_letter_code
_entity_poly.pdbx_strand_id
1 'polypeptide(L)'
;MTVFRRHSRIAVDHIIQNLGVLSILRTGFISNVIHGAINSPSPTDFLHVAEAQRRIWAELKYRDDRPVLMDMVLIRRPSRRIFMDIWELRRSGRRAQTIKQPGMGEIAVALKLNLEGEVICRAR
;
A
#
# COMPACT_ATOMS: atom_id res chain seq x y z
N MET A 1 5.32 -8.32 16.77
CA MET A 1 4.16 -8.99 16.18
C MET A 1 2.95 -8.09 16.40
N THR A 2 2.57 -7.29 15.42
CA THR A 2 1.37 -6.46 15.52
C THR A 2 0.17 -7.36 15.23
N VAL A 3 -0.70 -7.55 16.21
CA VAL A 3 -1.92 -8.35 16.05
C VAL A 3 -2.80 -7.65 15.02
N PHE A 4 -2.99 -8.26 13.85
CA PHE A 4 -4.03 -7.83 12.89
C PHE A 4 -5.39 -8.06 13.54
N ARG A 5 -5.90 -7.06 14.25
CA ARG A 5 -7.32 -7.01 14.62
C ARG A 5 -8.14 -7.03 13.32
N ARG A 6 -9.22 -7.80 13.32
CA ARG A 6 -10.17 -7.95 12.20
C ARG A 6 -10.90 -6.63 11.93
N HIS A 7 -10.21 -5.69 11.31
CA HIS A 7 -10.81 -4.42 10.90
C HIS A 7 -11.28 -4.54 9.46
N SER A 8 -12.57 -4.36 9.22
CA SER A 8 -13.12 -4.26 7.87
C SER A 8 -12.60 -3.03 7.14
N ARG A 9 -12.24 -1.98 7.88
CA ARG A 9 -11.82 -0.67 7.38
C ARG A 9 -10.63 -0.14 8.17
N ILE A 10 -9.72 0.53 7.48
CA ILE A 10 -8.57 1.20 8.07
C ILE A 10 -8.52 2.64 7.55
N ALA A 11 -8.29 3.59 8.45
CA ALA A 11 -8.04 4.99 8.11
C ALA A 11 -6.53 5.25 8.00
N VAL A 12 -6.15 5.98 6.96
CA VAL A 12 -4.77 6.38 6.66
C VAL A 12 -4.75 7.88 6.38
N ASP A 13 -3.63 8.55 6.67
CA ASP A 13 -3.50 9.98 6.39
C ASP A 13 -3.64 10.30 4.90
N HIS A 14 -4.30 11.43 4.63
CA HIS A 14 -4.59 11.90 3.28
C HIS A 14 -3.36 12.55 2.63
N ILE A 15 -2.45 11.70 2.12
CA ILE A 15 -1.31 12.11 1.30
C ILE A 15 -1.30 11.38 -0.06
N ILE A 16 -0.74 12.02 -1.08
CA ILE A 16 -0.71 11.50 -2.46
C ILE A 16 -0.01 10.14 -2.53
N GLN A 17 1.06 9.93 -1.76
CA GLN A 17 1.80 8.66 -1.71
C GLN A 17 0.92 7.50 -1.22
N ASN A 18 0.16 7.72 -0.14
CA ASN A 18 -0.76 6.71 0.41
C ASN A 18 -1.88 6.41 -0.58
N LEU A 19 -2.44 7.44 -1.24
CA LEU A 19 -3.45 7.25 -2.27
C LEU A 19 -2.90 6.43 -3.45
N GLY A 20 -1.67 6.68 -3.89
CA GLY A 20 -1.01 5.93 -4.96
C GLY A 20 -0.82 4.45 -4.62
N VAL A 21 -0.30 4.15 -3.41
CA VAL A 21 -0.13 2.77 -2.96
C VAL A 21 -1.48 2.06 -2.82
N LEU A 22 -2.48 2.71 -2.20
CA LEU A 22 -3.83 2.15 -2.06
C LEU A 22 -4.50 1.89 -3.41
N SER A 23 -4.29 2.78 -4.39
CA SER A 23 -4.83 2.60 -5.74
C SER A 23 -4.26 1.35 -6.43
N ILE A 24 -2.98 1.04 -6.19
CA ILE A 24 -2.37 -0.20 -6.69
C ILE A 24 -2.93 -1.41 -5.94
N LEU A 25 -3.08 -1.33 -4.62
CA LEU A 25 -3.65 -2.43 -3.82
C LEU A 25 -5.11 -2.74 -4.20
N ARG A 26 -5.84 -1.78 -4.79
CA ARG A 26 -7.21 -1.97 -5.30
C ARG A 26 -7.31 -3.01 -6.42
N THR A 27 -6.18 -3.41 -7.02
CA THR A 27 -6.13 -4.45 -8.06
C THR A 27 -6.44 -5.87 -7.56
N GLY A 28 -6.55 -6.08 -6.24
CA GLY A 28 -6.98 -7.38 -5.72
C GLY A 28 -6.94 -7.57 -4.20
N PHE A 29 -6.23 -6.70 -3.47
CA PHE A 29 -6.04 -6.84 -2.02
C PHE A 29 -7.08 -6.08 -1.19
N ILE A 30 -7.53 -4.92 -1.66
CA ILE A 30 -8.54 -4.10 -0.99
C ILE A 30 -9.80 -4.02 -1.83
N SER A 31 -10.94 -3.92 -1.15
CA SER A 31 -12.26 -3.88 -1.78
C SER A 31 -12.59 -2.49 -2.31
N ASN A 32 -12.31 -1.45 -1.52
CA ASN A 32 -12.65 -0.08 -1.86
C ASN A 32 -11.72 0.95 -1.19
N VAL A 33 -11.66 2.15 -1.76
CA VAL A 33 -10.96 3.32 -1.21
C VAL A 33 -11.93 4.49 -1.18
N ILE A 34 -12.13 5.09 -0.01
CA ILE A 34 -13.11 6.14 0.24
C ILE A 34 -12.41 7.33 0.89
N HIS A 35 -12.74 8.55 0.44
CA HIS A 35 -12.30 9.78 1.10
C HIS A 35 -13.26 10.11 2.25
N GLY A 36 -12.72 10.48 3.42
CA GLY A 36 -13.54 10.76 4.60
C GLY A 36 -12.84 11.63 5.65
N ALA A 37 -13.51 11.79 6.78
CA ALA A 37 -12.99 12.47 7.96
C ALA A 37 -12.35 11.46 8.94
N ILE A 38 -11.74 11.95 10.02
CA ILE A 38 -11.19 11.11 11.11
C ILE A 38 -12.25 10.16 11.69
N ASN A 39 -13.50 10.62 11.79
CA ASN A 39 -14.56 9.87 12.48
C ASN A 39 -15.25 8.84 11.57
N SER A 40 -15.35 9.12 10.27
CA SER A 40 -16.16 8.31 9.35
C SER A 40 -15.70 8.41 7.89
N PRO A 41 -15.91 7.34 7.10
CA PRO A 41 -15.68 7.32 5.65
C PRO A 41 -16.84 7.99 4.90
N SER A 42 -16.99 9.31 5.06
CA SER A 42 -18.06 10.10 4.42
C SER A 42 -17.47 11.06 3.37
N PRO A 43 -17.77 10.87 2.08
CA PRO A 43 -17.32 11.76 1.02
C PRO A 43 -17.85 13.19 1.15
N THR A 44 -19.06 13.35 1.71
CA THR A 44 -19.66 14.67 1.93
C THR A 44 -18.89 15.43 3.00
N ASP A 45 -18.59 14.77 4.13
CA ASP A 45 -17.85 15.40 5.23
C ASP A 45 -16.43 15.76 4.82
N PHE A 46 -15.82 14.97 3.94
CA PHE A 46 -14.47 15.22 3.41
C PHE A 46 -14.32 16.62 2.79
N LEU A 47 -15.37 17.13 2.13
CA LEU A 47 -15.37 18.45 1.50
C LEU A 47 -15.43 19.60 2.51
N HIS A 48 -16.03 19.35 3.68
CA HIS A 48 -16.29 20.37 4.69
C HIS A 48 -15.27 20.39 5.84
N VAL A 49 -14.48 19.33 6.01
CA VAL A 49 -13.45 19.25 7.06
C VAL A 49 -12.12 19.90 6.67
N ALA A 50 -11.39 20.37 7.68
CA ALA A 50 -10.04 20.89 7.51
C ALA A 50 -9.09 19.79 6.98
N GLU A 51 -8.03 20.19 6.27
CA GLU A 51 -7.09 19.26 5.65
C GLU A 51 -6.46 18.29 6.66
N ALA A 52 -6.15 18.77 7.87
CA ALA A 52 -5.61 17.93 8.95
C ALA A 52 -6.55 16.79 9.39
N GLN A 53 -7.86 16.95 9.18
CA GLN A 53 -8.90 15.98 9.53
C GLN A 53 -9.28 15.06 8.37
N ARG A 54 -8.72 15.27 7.18
CA ARG A 54 -8.96 14.41 6.02
C ARG A 54 -8.24 13.08 6.19
N ARG A 55 -8.93 12.00 5.88
CA ARG A 55 -8.41 10.63 5.91
C ARG A 55 -8.82 9.88 4.66
N ILE A 56 -7.99 8.91 4.28
CA ILE A 56 -8.31 7.92 3.25
C ILE A 56 -8.67 6.64 3.97
N TRP A 57 -9.87 6.14 3.70
CA TRP A 57 -10.38 4.91 4.27
C TRP A 57 -10.24 3.79 3.25
N ALA A 58 -9.56 2.71 3.64
CA ALA A 58 -9.42 1.52 2.83
C ALA A 58 -10.28 0.39 3.41
N GLU A 59 -11.12 -0.21 2.58
CA GLU A 59 -11.87 -1.42 2.93
C GLU A 59 -11.05 -2.65 2.58
N LEU A 60 -10.74 -3.45 3.61
CA LEU A 60 -9.95 -4.67 3.45
C LEU A 60 -10.82 -5.81 2.92
N LYS A 61 -10.25 -6.61 2.03
CA LYS A 61 -10.92 -7.80 1.48
C LYS A 61 -10.66 -9.00 2.38
N TYR A 62 -11.70 -9.78 2.63
CA TYR A 62 -11.63 -11.03 3.39
C TYR A 62 -12.19 -12.18 2.55
N ARG A 63 -11.60 -13.36 2.69
CA ARG A 63 -12.06 -14.62 2.07
C ARG A 63 -11.90 -15.73 3.10
N ASP A 64 -12.96 -16.51 3.33
CA ASP A 64 -12.95 -17.64 4.27
C ASP A 64 -12.42 -17.25 5.67
N ASP A 65 -12.88 -16.10 6.19
CA ASP A 65 -12.42 -15.46 7.45
C ASP A 65 -10.93 -15.09 7.52
N ARG A 66 -10.23 -15.10 6.39
CA ARG A 66 -8.82 -14.69 6.27
C ARG A 66 -8.70 -13.39 5.49
N PRO A 67 -7.90 -12.41 5.94
CA PRO A 67 -7.66 -11.21 5.16
C PRO A 67 -6.89 -11.58 3.90
N VAL A 68 -7.25 -10.98 2.76
CA VAL A 68 -6.54 -11.16 1.49
C VAL A 68 -5.18 -10.46 1.55
N LEU A 69 -5.10 -9.32 2.24
CA LEU A 69 -3.84 -8.66 2.58
C LEU A 69 -3.35 -9.19 3.93
N MET A 70 -2.41 -10.11 3.90
CA MET A 70 -1.82 -10.78 5.06
C MET A 70 -0.63 -10.01 5.63
N ASP A 71 0.23 -9.50 4.75
CA ASP A 71 1.46 -8.81 5.17
C ASP A 71 1.79 -7.65 4.22
N MET A 72 2.21 -6.53 4.79
CA MET A 72 2.66 -5.37 4.03
C MET A 72 3.97 -4.87 4.63
N VAL A 73 5.07 -5.18 3.94
CA VAL A 73 6.42 -4.87 4.39
C VAL A 73 6.94 -3.64 3.69
N LEU A 74 7.32 -2.63 4.48
CA LEU A 74 8.03 -1.46 3.98
C LEU A 74 9.49 -1.84 3.68
N ILE A 75 9.89 -1.67 2.43
CA ILE A 75 11.24 -1.93 1.93
C ILE A 75 12.08 -0.66 2.03
N ARG A 76 11.52 0.48 1.59
CA ARG A 76 12.17 1.79 1.66
C ARG A 76 12.05 2.39 3.06
N ARG A 77 13.17 2.72 3.69
CA ARG A 77 13.20 3.49 4.95
C ARG A 77 13.88 4.84 4.71
N PRO A 78 13.54 5.91 5.46
CA PRO A 78 14.22 7.20 5.32
C PRO A 78 15.75 7.08 5.46
N SER A 79 16.21 6.18 6.34
CA SER A 79 17.62 5.88 6.58
C SER A 79 18.28 4.98 5.52
N ARG A 80 17.49 4.28 4.70
CA ARG A 80 17.99 3.37 3.66
C ARG A 80 17.08 3.38 2.45
N ARG A 81 17.46 4.19 1.45
CA ARG A 81 16.81 4.23 0.14
C ARG A 81 17.36 3.10 -0.72
N ILE A 82 16.48 2.45 -1.49
CA ILE A 82 16.86 1.37 -2.40
C ILE A 82 16.29 1.72 -3.76
N PHE A 83 17.19 2.01 -4.70
CA PHE A 83 16.87 2.24 -6.10
C PHE A 83 17.21 0.98 -6.89
N MET A 84 16.33 0.59 -7.78
CA MET A 84 16.54 -0.54 -8.69
C MET A 84 16.21 -0.12 -10.10
N ASP A 85 17.00 -0.62 -11.04
CA ASP A 85 16.70 -0.48 -12.46
C ASP A 85 15.51 -1.35 -12.86
N ILE A 86 14.81 -1.00 -13.92
CA ILE A 86 13.71 -1.77 -14.51
C ILE A 86 14.15 -3.21 -14.81
N TRP A 87 15.40 -3.39 -15.24
CA TRP A 87 15.96 -4.72 -15.51
C TRP A 87 16.13 -5.55 -14.24
N GLU A 88 16.49 -4.92 -13.11
CA GLU A 88 16.59 -5.58 -11.81
C GLU A 88 15.21 -5.94 -11.24
N LEU A 89 14.22 -5.07 -11.45
CA LEU A 89 12.82 -5.29 -11.07
C LEU A 89 12.16 -6.41 -11.87
N ARG A 90 12.47 -6.53 -13.16
CA ARG A 90 11.90 -7.57 -14.05
C ARG A 90 12.57 -8.93 -13.91
N ARG A 91 13.67 -9.02 -13.15
CA ARG A 91 14.44 -10.26 -13.02
C ARG A 91 13.68 -11.27 -12.17
N SER A 92 13.12 -12.29 -12.79
CA SER A 92 12.38 -13.35 -12.10
C SER A 92 13.32 -14.31 -11.35
N GLY A 93 12.93 -14.70 -10.14
CA GLY A 93 13.54 -15.80 -9.39
C GLY A 93 14.92 -15.55 -8.74
N ARG A 94 15.62 -14.45 -9.05
CA ARG A 94 16.90 -14.08 -8.41
C ARG A 94 16.74 -12.81 -7.57
N ARG A 95 17.32 -12.78 -6.38
CA ARG A 95 17.37 -11.56 -5.55
C ARG A 95 18.02 -10.44 -6.37
N ALA A 96 17.34 -9.30 -6.46
CA ALA A 96 17.96 -8.05 -6.90
C ALA A 96 18.43 -7.31 -5.64
N GLN A 97 19.73 -7.05 -5.55
CA GLN A 97 20.38 -6.48 -4.38
C GLN A 97 20.04 -7.24 -3.07
N THR A 98 19.38 -6.58 -2.11
CA THR A 98 18.94 -7.15 -0.81
C THR A 98 17.46 -7.58 -0.83
N ILE A 99 16.72 -7.30 -1.90
CA ILE A 99 15.27 -7.49 -1.94
C ILE A 99 14.94 -8.88 -2.51
N LYS A 100 14.11 -9.62 -1.77
CA LYS A 100 13.49 -10.85 -2.29
C LYS A 100 12.43 -10.46 -3.32
N GLN A 101 12.55 -10.98 -4.53
CA GLN A 101 11.55 -10.79 -5.58
C GLN A 101 10.16 -11.27 -5.10
N PRO A 102 9.08 -10.57 -5.48
CA PRO A 102 7.73 -11.00 -5.14
C PRO A 102 7.45 -12.39 -5.73
N GLY A 103 6.94 -13.27 -4.89
CA GLY A 103 6.47 -14.59 -5.30
C GLY A 103 5.12 -14.53 -6.02
N MET A 104 4.62 -15.70 -6.40
CA MET A 104 3.27 -15.84 -6.93
C MET A 104 2.24 -15.35 -5.89
N GLY A 105 1.39 -14.39 -6.27
CA GLY A 105 0.40 -13.79 -5.38
C GLY A 105 0.92 -12.64 -4.51
N GLU A 106 2.21 -12.29 -4.59
CA GLU A 106 2.76 -11.09 -3.94
C GLU A 106 2.85 -9.94 -4.95
N ILE A 107 2.68 -8.69 -4.49
CA ILE A 107 2.90 -7.50 -5.30
C ILE A 107 3.97 -6.62 -4.66
N ALA A 108 4.90 -6.15 -5.48
CA ALA A 108 5.86 -5.11 -5.11
C ALA A 108 5.44 -3.77 -5.72
N VAL A 109 5.39 -2.72 -4.91
CA VAL A 109 5.05 -1.36 -5.33
C VAL A 109 6.34 -0.54 -5.44
N ALA A 110 6.58 0.00 -6.64
CA ALA A 110 7.71 0.87 -6.93
C ALA A 110 7.23 2.23 -7.46
N LEU A 111 7.81 3.32 -6.96
CA LEU A 111 7.66 4.65 -7.56
C LEU A 111 8.68 4.80 -8.67
N LYS A 112 8.20 5.14 -9.86
CA LYS A 112 9.05 5.42 -11.00
C LYS A 112 9.42 6.90 -11.01
N LEU A 113 10.71 7.19 -10.87
CA LEU A 113 11.30 8.51 -11.07
C LEU A 113 12.35 8.32 -12.18
N ASN A 114 12.00 8.65 -13.42
CA ASN A 114 12.77 8.33 -14.64
C ASN A 114 12.90 6.83 -14.95
N LEU A 115 13.94 6.42 -15.68
CA LEU A 115 14.19 5.02 -16.09
C LEU A 115 14.48 4.09 -14.89
N GLU A 116 14.55 4.63 -13.67
CA GLU A 116 14.79 3.89 -12.43
C GLU A 116 13.56 3.90 -11.51
N GLY A 117 13.40 2.83 -10.72
CA GLY A 117 12.29 2.65 -9.78
C GLY A 117 12.76 2.57 -8.33
N GLU A 118 12.19 3.40 -7.46
CA GLU A 118 12.35 3.28 -6.01
C GLU A 118 11.30 2.29 -5.45
N VAL A 119 11.74 1.17 -4.87
CA VAL A 119 10.80 0.18 -4.31
C VAL A 119 10.36 0.57 -2.92
N ILE A 120 9.07 0.83 -2.77
CA ILE A 120 8.48 1.28 -1.50
C ILE A 120 8.18 0.11 -0.60
N CYS A 121 7.32 -0.80 -1.06
CA CYS A 121 6.74 -1.82 -0.20
C CYS A 121 6.38 -3.09 -0.98
N ARG A 122 6.20 -4.17 -0.23
CA ARG A 122 5.75 -5.47 -0.73
C ARG A 122 4.51 -5.89 0.05
N ALA A 123 3.48 -6.34 -0.67
CA ALA A 123 2.24 -6.85 -0.12
C ALA A 123 2.08 -8.34 -0.45
N ARG A 124 1.55 -9.10 0.51
CA ARG A 124 1.19 -10.52 0.40
C ARG A 124 -0.22 -10.74 0.94
#